data_AF-A0A2P6PE78-F1
#
_entry.id   AF-A0A2P6PE78-F1
#
_cell.length_a   1.000
_cell.length_b   1.000
_cell.length_c   1.000
_cell.angle_alpha   90.00
_cell.angle_beta   90.00
_cell.angle_gamma   90.00
#
_symmetry.space_group_name_H-M   'P 1'
#
loop_
_entity.id
_entity.type
_entity.pdbx_description
1 polymer ?
#
loop_
_entity_poly.entity_id
_entity_poly.type
_entity_poly.pdbx_seq_one_letter_code
_entity_poly.pdbx_strand_id
1 'polypeptide(L)' 'MFSLFFLLWNTSTEASSNQAPPMAKPNCQQLCGVSIPYPFGIGPNKDCYIDKWFEIECRNYSGRHKPFLSQ' A
#
# COMPACT_ATOMS: atom_id res chain seq x y z
N MET A 1 40.70 24.32 10.53
CA MET A 1 39.54 24.60 11.42
C MET A 1 38.22 24.35 10.67
N PHE A 2 37.98 23.12 10.20
CA PHE A 2 36.71 22.74 9.52
C PHE A 2 36.18 21.38 10.02
N SER A 3 36.62 20.93 11.20
CA SER A 3 36.26 19.60 11.74
C SER A 3 34.99 19.60 12.60
N LEU A 4 34.25 20.71 12.72
CA LEU A 4 33.04 20.76 13.55
C LEU A 4 31.71 20.59 12.80
N PHE A 5 31.69 20.71 11.46
CA PHE A 5 30.42 20.62 10.71
C PHE A 5 29.89 19.18 10.55
N PHE A 6 30.76 18.16 10.62
CA PHE A 6 30.36 16.76 10.43
C PHE A 6 29.66 16.13 11.66
N LEU A 7 29.80 16.72 12.85
CA LEU A 7 29.24 16.18 14.09
C LEU A 7 27.78 16.62 14.35
N LEU A 8 27.23 17.52 13.52
CA LEU A 8 25.86 18.03 13.68
C LEU A 8 24.85 17.41 12.70
N TRP A 9 25.24 16.46 11.82
CA TRP A 9 24.34 16.00 10.75
C TRP A 9 24.17 14.49 10.58
N ASN A 10 24.51 13.65 11.55
CA ASN A 10 24.22 12.22 11.41
C ASN A 10 23.50 11.66 12.63
N THR A 11 22.23 12.01 12.75
CA THR A 11 21.25 11.10 13.34
C THR A 11 20.27 10.71 12.25
N SER A 12 20.62 9.67 11.49
CA SER A 12 19.64 8.94 10.70
C SER A 12 18.66 8.30 11.69
N THR A 13 17.53 8.96 11.92
CA THR A 13 16.40 8.38 12.64
C THR A 13 15.79 7.30 11.76
N GLU A 14 16.30 6.07 11.90
CA GLU A 14 15.63 4.88 11.37
C GLU A 14 14.37 4.63 12.20
N ALA A 15 13.23 5.08 11.68
CA ALA A 15 11.93 4.71 12.22
C ALA A 15 11.66 3.24 11.87
N SER A 16 12.12 2.32 12.72
CA SER A 16 11.72 0.91 12.67
C SER A 16 10.25 0.81 13.09
N SER A 17 9.32 0.98 12.14
CA SER A 17 7.92 0.67 12.39
C SER A 17 7.75 -0.86 12.34
N ASN A 18 7.27 -1.45 13.43
CA ASN A 18 6.87 -2.87 13.52
C ASN A 18 5.64 -3.20 12.66
N GLN A 19 5.44 -2.51 11.53
CA GLN A 19 4.33 -2.76 10.62
C GLN A 19 4.68 -3.91 9.70
N ALA A 20 3.79 -4.91 9.64
CA ALA A 20 3.87 -5.94 8.62
C ALA A 20 3.95 -5.28 7.23
N PRO A 21 4.79 -5.81 6.33
CA PRO A 21 4.96 -5.23 5.00
C PRO A 21 3.60 -5.14 4.28
N PRO A 22 3.39 -4.10 3.44
CA PRO A 22 2.16 -3.95 2.70
C PRO A 22 1.93 -5.18 1.81
N MET A 23 0.73 -5.75 1.91
CA MET A 23 0.32 -6.93 1.11
C MET A 23 -0.08 -6.53 -0.32
N ALA A 24 -0.61 -5.32 -0.48
CA ALA A 24 -0.89 -4.74 -1.78
C ALA A 24 0.39 -4.25 -2.45
N LYS A 25 0.35 -4.12 -3.77
CA LYS A 25 1.43 -3.45 -4.50
C LYS A 25 1.60 -2.01 -3.98
N PRO A 26 2.83 -1.48 -3.89
CA PRO A 26 3.06 -0.10 -3.47
C PRO A 26 2.22 0.90 -4.29
N ASN A 27 1.71 1.93 -3.61
CA ASN A 27 0.82 2.96 -4.17
C ASN A 27 -0.58 2.50 -4.60
N CYS A 28 -0.98 1.27 -4.23
CA CYS A 28 -2.32 0.76 -4.46
C CYS A 28 -3.15 0.72 -3.17
N GLN A 29 -4.47 0.81 -3.31
CA GLN A 29 -5.38 0.70 -2.17
C GLN A 29 -5.27 -0.70 -1.56
N GLN A 30 -4.86 -0.75 -0.29
CA GLN A 30 -4.63 -2.01 0.42
C GLN A 30 -5.89 -2.59 1.07
N LEU A 31 -6.90 -1.77 1.35
CA LEU A 31 -8.05 -2.17 2.17
C LEU A 31 -9.38 -1.93 1.45
N CYS A 32 -10.24 -2.94 1.48
CA CYS A 32 -11.65 -2.85 1.14
C CYS A 32 -12.46 -3.79 2.04
N GLY A 33 -12.65 -3.40 3.31
CA GLY A 33 -13.20 -4.27 4.35
C GLY A 33 -12.25 -5.38 4.82
N VAL A 34 -11.35 -5.83 3.94
CA VAL A 34 -10.25 -6.77 4.19
C VAL A 34 -8.97 -6.28 3.50
N SER A 35 -7.82 -6.85 3.88
CA SER A 35 -6.55 -6.62 3.18
C SER A 35 -6.55 -7.30 1.81
N ILE A 36 -6.13 -6.57 0.78
CA ILE A 36 -6.09 -7.03 -0.61
C ILE A 36 -4.63 -7.32 -0.97
N PRO A 37 -4.23 -8.60 -1.15
CA PRO A 37 -2.87 -8.94 -1.55
C PRO A 37 -2.70 -8.87 -3.07
N TYR A 38 -1.52 -8.46 -3.55
CA TYR A 38 -1.13 -8.71 -4.94
C TYR A 38 -1.14 -10.23 -5.21
N PRO A 39 -1.69 -10.74 -6.32
CA PRO A 39 -1.97 -10.08 -7.60
C PRO A 39 -3.31 -9.33 -7.73
N PHE A 40 -4.12 -9.28 -6.68
CA PHE A 40 -5.39 -8.52 -6.67
C PHE A 40 -5.15 -7.04 -6.36
N GLY A 41 -6.02 -6.17 -6.88
CA GLY A 41 -5.91 -4.74 -6.60
C GLY A 41 -7.13 -3.94 -7.01
N ILE A 42 -7.24 -2.72 -6.47
CA ILE A 42 -8.36 -1.82 -6.68
C ILE A 42 -7.89 -0.61 -7.49
N GLY A 43 -8.73 -0.16 -8.44
CA GLY A 43 -8.60 1.15 -9.07
C GLY A 43 -8.37 1.09 -10.58
N PRO A 44 -8.43 2.25 -11.26
CA PRO A 44 -8.31 2.33 -12.71
C PRO A 44 -6.88 2.06 -13.20
N ASN A 45 -5.90 2.13 -12.31
CA ASN A 45 -4.51 1.95 -12.64
C ASN A 45 -4.22 0.45 -12.75
N LYS A 46 -3.97 -0.01 -13.99
CA LYS A 46 -3.71 -1.42 -14.31
C LYS A 46 -2.50 -1.99 -13.57
N ASP A 47 -1.68 -1.13 -12.99
CA ASP A 47 -0.54 -1.52 -12.19
C ASP A 47 -0.93 -2.20 -10.87
N CYS A 48 -2.13 -1.99 -10.35
CA CYS A 48 -2.52 -2.49 -9.02
C CYS A 48 -2.90 -3.98 -8.99
N TYR A 49 -3.17 -4.57 -10.15
CA TYR A 49 -3.48 -5.98 -10.31
C TYR A 49 -2.63 -6.56 -11.45
N ILE A 50 -2.43 -7.86 -11.48
CA ILE A 50 -1.61 -8.49 -12.54
C ILE A 50 -2.30 -8.44 -13.91
N ASP A 51 -3.63 -8.59 -13.93
CA ASP A 51 -4.47 -8.48 -15.10
C ASP A 51 -5.92 -8.15 -14.69
N LYS A 52 -6.80 -7.94 -15.68
CA LYS A 52 -8.20 -7.53 -15.45
C LYS A 52 -9.06 -8.54 -14.68
N TRP A 53 -8.72 -9.82 -14.67
CA TRP A 53 -9.41 -10.84 -13.89
C TRP A 53 -9.14 -10.71 -12.39
N PHE A 54 -8.05 -10.04 -12.01
CA PHE A 54 -7.67 -9.77 -10.63
C PHE A 54 -8.06 -8.36 -10.15
N GLU A 55 -8.75 -7.58 -10.99
CA GLU A 55 -9.30 -6.29 -10.61
C GLU A 55 -10.41 -6.46 -9.57
N ILE A 56 -10.30 -5.72 -8.49
CA ILE A 56 -11.27 -5.69 -7.39
C ILE A 56 -12.10 -4.42 -7.48
N GLU A 57 -13.42 -4.60 -7.59
CA GLU A 57 -14.39 -3.56 -7.34
C GLU A 57 -14.71 -3.49 -5.85
N CYS A 58 -14.46 -2.33 -5.23
CA CYS A 58 -14.77 -2.11 -3.82
C CYS A 58 -16.17 -1.49 -3.67
N ARG A 59 -17.17 -2.31 -3.30
CA ARG A 59 -18.55 -1.86 -3.15
C ARG A 59 -18.88 -1.52 -1.70
N ASN A 60 -19.62 -0.43 -1.50
CA ASN A 60 -20.11 -0.03 -0.18
C ASN A 60 -21.59 -0.45 -0.01
N TYR A 61 -21.86 -1.30 0.97
CA TYR A 61 -23.21 -1.70 1.35
C TYR A 61 -23.46 -1.29 2.80
N SER A 62 -24.37 -0.32 2.98
CA SER A 62 -24.76 0.17 4.32
C SER A 62 -23.56 0.58 5.19
N GLY A 63 -22.56 1.24 4.60
CA GLY A 63 -21.34 1.68 5.29
C GLY A 63 -20.24 0.61 5.39
N ARG A 64 -20.46 -0.61 4.88
CA ARG A 64 -19.47 -1.70 4.90
C ARG A 64 -18.88 -1.88 3.51
N HIS A 65 -17.55 -1.78 3.40
CA HIS A 65 -16.82 -2.07 2.18
C HIS A 65 -16.69 -3.58 1.98
N LYS A 66 -16.98 -4.06 0.77
CA LYS A 66 -16.85 -5.46 0.40
C LYS A 66 -16.17 -5.58 -0.98
N PRO A 67 -15.13 -6.41 -1.11
CA PRO A 67 -14.42 -6.58 -2.37
C PRO A 67 -15.13 -7.60 -3.26
N PHE A 68 -15.15 -7.34 -4.58
CA PHE A 68 -15.65 -8.25 -5.60
C PHE A 68 -14.70 -8.27 -6.79
N LEU A 69 -14.58 -9.41 -7.47
CA LEU A 69 -13.84 -9.47 -8.73
C LEU A 69 -14.66 -8.76 -9.81
N SER A 70 -14.01 -7.94 -10.62
CA SER A 70 -14.63 -7.08 -11.64
C SER A 70 -14.88 -7.79 -12.99
N GLN A 71 -15.03 -9.12 -12.98
CA GLN A 71 -15.22 -9.94 -14.19
C GLN A 71 -16.53 -9.63 -14.92
#